data_AF-A0AAV0UI16-F1
#
_entry.id   AF-A0AAV0UI16-F1
#
_cell.length_a   1.000
_cell.length_b   1.000
_cell.length_c   1.000
_cell.angle_alpha   90.00
_cell.angle_beta   90.00
_cell.angle_gamma   90.00
#
_symmetry.space_group_name_H-M   'P 1'
#
loop_
_entity.id
_entity.type
_entity.pdbx_description
1 polymer ?
#
loop_
_entity_poly.entity_id
_entity_poly.type
_entity_poly.pdbx_seq_one_letter_code
_entity_poly.pdbx_strand_id
1 'polypeptide(L)'
;MLLGRRVVALRSRCLSVSTSSLSLSHRLHQSRVQFQAANVARADVEIVPVLNVSDFAMRVSNGVDVHDAFSIDMEDKKTLRIAKKSGGDTKVQLFLPQTIDLHVAVANGSVVVQDKIEGDVKVVVGCGDISVHKLRGQMVNLKTNGGTIQVSALAEGETVHLEASDSIQCKKLMAGKAQVKLGKEGQRNSEFGAIYASTCSITSTDQSGETELRVGNMHGYLRVASEGLKSVQVDSVTGALEMQDSGDNCHVVAHFDSWTDNSSSSILVGGDVRVSLQPAAPIDVELHGTKVTLGTECKFLSSEMDHLDDDYAVFTGELQAQEGTLASSSTGKINMESAKEDAMRTSFFMKQSSSDEEGEESKTSRLFVHALSGEVTMDQLNWMDNIKRKHLKR
;
A
#
# COMPACT_ATOMS: atom_id res chain seq x y z
N MET A 1 37.73 0.86 -61.40
CA MET A 1 36.29 0.56 -61.50
C MET A 1 35.66 0.84 -60.14
N LEU A 2 34.79 1.85 -60.07
CA LEU A 2 34.09 2.30 -58.85
C LEU A 2 32.87 1.40 -58.60
N LEU A 3 32.82 0.72 -57.45
CA LEU A 3 31.65 -0.02 -56.98
C LEU A 3 30.77 0.92 -56.13
N GLY A 4 29.68 1.40 -56.72
CA GLY A 4 28.65 2.17 -56.03
C GLY A 4 27.72 1.26 -55.22
N ARG A 5 27.77 1.37 -53.89
CA ARG A 5 26.77 0.78 -52.98
C ARG A 5 25.48 1.61 -53.04
N ARG A 6 24.39 1.03 -53.54
CA ARG A 6 23.03 1.56 -53.39
C ARG A 6 22.52 1.22 -51.98
N VAL A 7 22.27 2.24 -51.17
CA VAL A 7 21.52 2.13 -49.92
C VAL A 7 20.03 2.18 -50.27
N VAL A 8 19.32 1.08 -50.04
CA VAL A 8 17.86 1.02 -50.14
C VAL A 8 17.30 1.54 -48.82
N ALA A 9 16.77 2.77 -48.83
CA ALA A 9 16.03 3.32 -47.70
C ALA A 9 14.67 2.62 -47.59
N LEU A 10 14.49 1.79 -46.56
CA LEU A 10 13.17 1.30 -46.15
C LEU A 10 12.36 2.51 -45.63
N ARG A 11 11.44 2.99 -46.46
CA ARG A 11 10.37 3.89 -46.02
C ARG A 11 9.44 3.10 -45.10
N SER A 12 9.63 3.25 -43.79
CA SER A 12 8.62 2.91 -42.80
C SER A 12 7.34 3.66 -43.13
N ARG A 13 6.31 2.95 -43.56
CA ARG A 13 4.96 3.51 -43.70
C ARG A 13 4.41 3.64 -42.29
N CYS A 14 4.48 4.85 -41.72
CA CYS A 14 3.64 5.22 -40.58
C CYS A 14 2.19 5.15 -41.06
N LEU A 15 1.50 4.06 -40.73
CA LEU A 15 0.05 3.98 -40.83
C LEU A 15 -0.51 4.99 -39.83
N SER A 16 -1.15 6.05 -40.33
CA SER A 16 -1.87 7.01 -39.51
C SER A 16 -3.05 6.28 -38.87
N VAL A 17 -2.95 5.99 -37.57
CA VAL A 17 -4.09 5.49 -36.79
C VAL A 17 -5.13 6.61 -36.76
N SER A 18 -6.28 6.38 -37.36
CA SER A 18 -7.42 7.30 -37.30
C SER A 18 -7.89 7.43 -35.85
N THR A 19 -7.82 8.63 -35.31
CA THR A 19 -8.32 8.98 -33.98
C THR A 19 -9.57 9.84 -34.10
N SER A 20 -10.61 9.47 -33.37
CA SER A 20 -11.82 10.28 -33.23
C SER A 20 -11.75 11.04 -31.90
N SER A 21 -12.15 12.32 -31.89
CA SER A 21 -12.11 13.15 -30.69
C SER A 21 -13.43 13.89 -30.51
N LEU A 22 -13.92 13.92 -29.28
CA LEU A 22 -15.11 14.63 -28.86
C LEU A 22 -14.77 15.63 -27.77
N SER A 23 -15.10 16.90 -28.00
CA SER A 23 -14.97 17.93 -26.97
C SER A 23 -16.10 17.82 -25.94
N LEU A 24 -15.74 17.83 -24.67
CA LEU A 24 -16.64 17.80 -23.52
C LEU A 24 -16.63 19.13 -22.75
N SER A 25 -15.90 20.13 -23.26
CA SER A 25 -15.74 21.43 -22.64
C SER A 25 -17.01 22.26 -22.54
N HIS A 26 -18.11 21.88 -23.20
CA HIS A 26 -19.42 22.52 -22.95
C HIS A 26 -20.06 22.06 -21.63
N ARG A 27 -19.47 21.06 -20.95
CA ARG A 27 -19.99 20.46 -19.72
C ARG A 27 -19.21 20.87 -18.47
N LEU A 28 -18.69 22.11 -18.43
CA LEU A 28 -17.78 22.66 -17.41
C LEU A 28 -18.28 22.60 -15.96
N HIS A 29 -19.57 22.45 -15.73
CA HIS A 29 -20.16 22.43 -14.38
C HIS A 29 -20.17 21.05 -13.72
N GLN A 30 -19.52 20.07 -14.35
CA GLN A 30 -19.45 18.72 -13.83
C GLN A 30 -18.47 18.63 -12.68
N SER A 31 -18.94 18.05 -11.58
CA SER A 31 -18.07 17.65 -10.47
C SER A 31 -17.67 16.18 -10.55
N ARG A 32 -18.30 15.39 -11.44
CA ARG A 32 -18.13 13.94 -11.51
C ARG A 32 -18.16 13.39 -12.93
N VAL A 33 -17.25 12.44 -13.20
CA VAL A 33 -17.23 11.65 -14.43
C VAL A 33 -17.34 10.17 -14.09
N GLN A 34 -18.29 9.50 -14.74
CA GLN A 34 -18.46 8.05 -14.69
C GLN A 34 -18.15 7.46 -16.07
N PHE A 35 -17.18 6.56 -16.15
CA PHE A 35 -16.86 5.78 -17.33
C PHE A 35 -17.17 4.30 -17.08
N GLN A 36 -17.92 3.67 -17.98
CA GLN A 36 -18.28 2.26 -17.89
C GLN A 36 -18.02 1.50 -19.20
N ALA A 37 -17.26 0.42 -19.13
CA ALA A 37 -17.07 -0.55 -20.20
C ALA A 37 -17.35 -1.97 -19.67
N ALA A 38 -18.61 -2.40 -19.74
CA ALA A 38 -19.07 -3.65 -19.16
C ALA A 38 -19.00 -4.88 -20.09
N ASN A 39 -18.53 -4.72 -21.32
CA ASN A 39 -18.48 -5.80 -22.31
C ASN A 39 -17.21 -6.64 -22.23
N VAL A 40 -17.23 -7.81 -22.88
CA VAL A 40 -16.10 -8.75 -22.93
C VAL A 40 -14.91 -8.18 -23.72
N ALA A 41 -15.17 -7.29 -24.68
CA ALA A 41 -14.14 -6.68 -25.52
C ALA A 41 -13.24 -5.75 -24.71
N ARG A 42 -11.93 -5.81 -24.98
CA ARG A 42 -10.95 -5.09 -24.19
C ARG A 42 -11.14 -3.58 -24.30
N ALA A 43 -11.07 -2.88 -23.17
CA ALA A 43 -11.13 -1.43 -23.12
C ALA A 43 -9.97 -0.90 -22.27
N ASP A 44 -8.92 -0.38 -22.91
CA ASP A 44 -7.84 0.29 -22.21
C ASP A 44 -8.19 1.77 -22.04
N VAL A 45 -8.23 2.25 -20.81
CA VAL A 45 -8.66 3.62 -20.47
C VAL A 45 -7.50 4.40 -19.89
N GLU A 46 -7.22 5.55 -20.46
CA GLU A 46 -6.17 6.45 -20.04
C GLU A 46 -6.78 7.78 -19.61
N ILE A 47 -6.69 8.10 -18.32
CA ILE A 47 -7.11 9.37 -17.75
C ILE A 47 -5.92 10.32 -17.79
N VAL A 48 -6.09 11.45 -18.47
CA VAL A 48 -5.08 12.49 -18.64
C VAL A 48 -5.60 13.77 -17.99
N PRO A 49 -5.15 14.12 -16.79
CA PRO A 49 -5.60 15.34 -16.14
C PRO A 49 -5.15 16.58 -16.94
N VAL A 50 -6.04 17.55 -17.13
CA VAL A 50 -5.78 18.80 -17.83
C VAL A 50 -5.99 20.00 -16.90
N LEU A 51 -5.18 21.04 -17.12
CA LEU A 51 -5.26 22.29 -16.37
C LEU A 51 -6.32 23.24 -16.94
N ASN A 52 -6.47 23.27 -18.26
CA ASN A 52 -7.47 24.10 -18.92
C ASN A 52 -8.73 23.29 -19.18
N VAL A 53 -9.88 23.80 -18.72
CA VAL A 53 -11.16 23.12 -18.89
C VAL A 53 -11.60 23.08 -20.37
N SER A 54 -11.04 23.95 -21.22
CA SER A 54 -11.20 23.88 -22.68
C SER A 54 -10.70 22.56 -23.27
N ASP A 55 -9.75 21.92 -22.61
CA ASP A 55 -9.10 20.71 -23.08
C ASP A 55 -9.85 19.45 -22.60
N PHE A 56 -10.96 19.64 -21.88
CA PHE A 56 -11.85 18.55 -21.47
C PHE A 56 -12.42 17.87 -22.72
N ALA A 57 -11.94 16.66 -23.00
CA ALA A 57 -12.25 15.93 -24.20
C ALA A 57 -12.15 14.42 -23.98
N MET A 58 -12.72 13.67 -24.90
CA MET A 58 -12.49 12.24 -25.06
C MET A 58 -11.85 11.97 -26.41
N ARG A 59 -10.89 11.06 -26.46
CA ARG A 59 -10.32 10.53 -27.71
C ARG A 59 -10.45 9.01 -27.73
N VAL A 60 -10.81 8.48 -28.89
CA VAL A 60 -10.90 7.04 -29.11
C VAL A 60 -9.98 6.70 -30.28
N SER A 61 -9.14 5.70 -30.07
CA SER A 61 -8.25 5.15 -31.10
C SER A 61 -8.90 3.96 -31.81
N ASN A 62 -8.33 3.53 -32.94
CA ASN A 62 -8.79 2.44 -33.80
C ASN A 62 -9.90 2.80 -34.82
N GLY A 63 -10.04 4.08 -35.19
CA GLY A 63 -10.94 4.48 -36.28
C GLY A 63 -12.42 4.27 -36.01
N VAL A 64 -12.78 4.02 -34.75
CA VAL A 64 -14.18 3.88 -34.32
C VAL A 64 -14.74 5.28 -34.06
N ASP A 65 -15.94 5.56 -34.58
CA ASP A 65 -16.63 6.80 -34.25
C ASP A 65 -17.08 6.79 -32.78
N VAL A 66 -16.90 7.95 -32.13
CA VAL A 66 -17.21 8.10 -30.70
C VAL A 66 -18.71 7.89 -30.44
N HIS A 67 -19.56 8.45 -31.29
CA HIS A 67 -21.02 8.40 -31.10
C HIS A 67 -21.60 7.01 -31.32
N ASP A 68 -20.97 6.23 -32.20
CA ASP A 68 -21.32 4.84 -32.45
C ASP A 68 -20.88 3.93 -31.29
N ALA A 69 -19.67 4.10 -30.78
CA ALA A 69 -19.12 3.24 -29.73
C ALA A 69 -19.61 3.57 -28.31
N PHE A 70 -19.97 4.82 -28.04
CA PHE A 70 -20.26 5.30 -26.68
C PHE A 70 -21.61 6.00 -26.58
N SER A 71 -22.31 5.81 -25.46
CA SER A 71 -23.41 6.66 -25.00
C SER A 71 -22.85 7.67 -24.01
N ILE A 72 -23.13 8.95 -24.23
CA ILE A 72 -22.57 10.06 -23.45
C ILE A 72 -23.70 10.94 -22.97
N ASP A 73 -24.16 10.65 -21.76
CA ASP A 73 -25.34 11.25 -21.17
C ASP A 73 -24.98 12.07 -19.94
N MET A 74 -25.91 12.92 -19.52
CA MET A 74 -25.89 13.55 -18.20
C MET A 74 -26.87 12.79 -17.33
N GLU A 75 -26.40 12.15 -16.26
CA GLU A 75 -27.29 11.48 -15.30
C GLU A 75 -28.02 12.53 -14.44
N ASP A 76 -27.30 13.58 -14.06
CA ASP A 76 -27.82 14.76 -13.38
C ASP A 76 -27.08 16.02 -13.88
N LYS A 77 -27.25 17.17 -13.23
CA LYS A 77 -26.59 18.42 -13.64
C LYS A 77 -25.07 18.43 -13.43
N LYS A 78 -24.50 17.45 -12.71
CA LYS A 78 -23.11 17.43 -12.23
C LYS A 78 -22.31 16.19 -12.66
N THR A 79 -22.98 15.16 -13.18
CA THR A 79 -22.42 13.85 -13.46
C THR A 79 -22.46 13.54 -14.95
N LEU A 80 -21.27 13.43 -15.55
CA LEU A 80 -21.09 12.89 -16.90
C LEU A 80 -21.10 11.38 -16.85
N ARG A 81 -21.95 10.72 -17.65
CA ARG A 81 -21.89 9.27 -17.82
C ARG A 81 -21.45 8.93 -19.24
N ILE A 82 -20.36 8.19 -19.35
CA ILE A 82 -19.81 7.65 -20.60
C ILE A 82 -19.88 6.12 -20.51
N ALA A 83 -20.68 5.47 -21.34
CA ALA A 83 -20.77 4.02 -21.37
C ALA A 83 -20.48 3.46 -22.75
N LYS A 84 -19.64 2.43 -22.84
CA LYS A 84 -19.33 1.69 -24.07
C LYS A 84 -20.54 0.82 -24.43
N LYS A 85 -21.19 1.08 -25.59
CA LYS A 85 -22.42 0.40 -26.01
C LYS A 85 -22.16 -1.07 -26.40
N SER A 86 -21.27 -1.27 -27.36
CA SER A 86 -20.79 -2.57 -27.87
C SER A 86 -19.74 -2.29 -28.94
N GLY A 87 -18.80 -3.20 -29.16
CA GLY A 87 -17.73 -3.00 -30.15
C GLY A 87 -16.50 -3.86 -29.87
N GLY A 88 -15.52 -3.79 -30.75
CA GLY A 88 -14.23 -4.46 -30.57
C GLY A 88 -13.35 -3.82 -29.49
N ASP A 89 -12.06 -4.11 -29.58
CA ASP A 89 -11.08 -3.57 -28.66
C ASP A 89 -10.89 -2.07 -28.89
N THR A 90 -10.88 -1.32 -27.79
CA THR A 90 -10.84 0.14 -27.82
C THR A 90 -9.81 0.66 -26.84
N LYS A 91 -9.02 1.65 -27.26
CA LYS A 91 -8.25 2.47 -26.33
C LYS A 91 -8.83 3.88 -26.29
N VAL A 92 -9.18 4.31 -25.08
CA VAL A 92 -9.87 5.57 -24.77
C VAL A 92 -8.94 6.46 -23.97
N GLN A 93 -8.83 7.73 -24.35
CA GLN A 93 -8.19 8.76 -23.54
C GLN A 93 -9.26 9.76 -23.06
N LEU A 94 -9.32 9.99 -21.75
CA LEU A 94 -10.20 10.97 -21.13
C LEU A 94 -9.35 12.11 -20.58
N PHE A 95 -9.46 13.27 -21.21
CA PHE A 95 -8.80 14.49 -20.77
C PHE A 95 -9.70 15.17 -19.75
N LEU A 96 -9.41 15.10 -18.46
CA LEU A 96 -10.32 15.54 -17.38
C LEU A 96 -9.71 16.67 -16.57
N PRO A 97 -10.47 17.64 -16.03
CA PRO A 97 -9.95 18.58 -15.04
C PRO A 97 -9.28 17.85 -13.87
N GLN A 98 -8.20 18.41 -13.32
CA GLN A 98 -7.49 17.79 -12.19
C GLN A 98 -8.37 17.61 -10.96
N THR A 99 -9.27 18.56 -10.69
CA THR A 99 -10.18 18.50 -9.54
C THR A 99 -11.54 17.98 -9.98
N ILE A 100 -11.76 16.66 -9.88
CA ILE A 100 -12.98 16.00 -10.30
C ILE A 100 -13.15 14.66 -9.58
N ASP A 101 -14.40 14.32 -9.26
CA ASP A 101 -14.74 12.95 -8.84
C ASP A 101 -14.69 12.03 -10.06
N LEU A 102 -14.08 10.87 -9.88
CA LEU A 102 -13.82 9.94 -10.98
C LEU A 102 -14.31 8.55 -10.61
N HIS A 103 -15.23 8.00 -11.41
CA HIS A 103 -15.64 6.62 -11.33
C HIS A 103 -15.36 5.92 -12.65
N VAL A 104 -14.48 4.91 -12.64
CA VAL A 104 -14.15 4.11 -13.83
C VAL A 104 -14.43 2.65 -13.53
N ALA A 105 -15.23 2.01 -14.37
CA ALA A 105 -15.55 0.59 -14.27
C ALA A 105 -15.28 -0.08 -15.62
N VAL A 106 -14.31 -1.00 -15.68
CA VAL A 106 -13.89 -1.71 -16.89
C VAL A 106 -13.94 -3.21 -16.62
N ALA A 107 -14.72 -3.97 -17.39
CA ALA A 107 -14.80 -5.42 -17.19
C ALA A 107 -13.52 -6.14 -17.65
N ASN A 108 -12.94 -5.73 -18.78
CA ASN A 108 -11.72 -6.29 -19.35
C ASN A 108 -10.87 -5.18 -19.99
N GLY A 109 -9.61 -5.06 -19.59
CA GLY A 109 -8.69 -4.01 -20.02
C GLY A 109 -8.06 -3.28 -18.84
N SER A 110 -7.11 -2.39 -19.11
CA SER A 110 -6.35 -1.69 -18.06
C SER A 110 -6.75 -0.23 -17.93
N VAL A 111 -6.58 0.32 -16.73
CA VAL A 111 -6.81 1.74 -16.44
C VAL A 111 -5.50 2.41 -16.06
N VAL A 112 -5.16 3.50 -16.74
CA VAL A 112 -4.01 4.35 -16.43
C VAL A 112 -4.50 5.72 -16.02
N VAL A 113 -4.10 6.23 -14.85
CA VAL A 113 -4.33 7.62 -14.43
C VAL A 113 -2.99 8.34 -14.39
N GLN A 114 -2.79 9.25 -15.35
CA GLN A 114 -1.60 10.08 -15.41
C GLN A 114 -1.66 11.21 -14.37
N ASP A 115 -0.48 11.76 -14.04
CA ASP A 115 -0.32 12.91 -13.16
C ASP A 115 -1.16 12.86 -11.88
N LYS A 116 -2.10 13.79 -11.71
CA LYS A 116 -2.80 14.03 -10.45
C LYS A 116 -4.30 14.22 -10.69
N ILE A 117 -5.11 13.46 -9.95
CA ILE A 117 -6.55 13.69 -9.79
C ILE A 117 -6.84 14.00 -8.31
N GLU A 118 -7.68 15.01 -8.08
CA GLU A 118 -8.20 15.40 -6.78
C GLU A 118 -9.73 15.33 -6.76
N GLY A 119 -10.30 14.46 -5.94
CA GLY A 119 -11.73 14.19 -5.84
C GLY A 119 -11.97 12.78 -5.32
N ASP A 120 -13.23 12.37 -5.17
CA ASP A 120 -13.52 10.98 -4.82
C ASP A 120 -13.26 10.08 -6.03
N VAL A 121 -12.33 9.14 -5.87
CA VAL A 121 -11.85 8.28 -6.96
C VAL A 121 -12.23 6.83 -6.69
N LYS A 122 -12.92 6.22 -7.66
CA LYS A 122 -13.23 4.80 -7.69
C LYS A 122 -12.85 4.21 -9.04
N VAL A 123 -11.90 3.29 -9.06
CA VAL A 123 -11.49 2.56 -10.27
C VAL A 123 -11.67 1.07 -10.00
N VAL A 124 -12.53 0.43 -10.80
CA VAL A 124 -12.81 -1.01 -10.72
C VAL A 124 -12.50 -1.65 -12.06
N VAL A 125 -11.62 -2.63 -12.05
CA VAL A 125 -11.23 -3.43 -13.22
C VAL A 125 -11.58 -4.90 -12.96
N GLY A 126 -12.28 -5.53 -13.89
CA GLY A 126 -12.58 -6.97 -13.79
C GLY A 126 -11.33 -7.79 -14.04
N CYS A 127 -10.73 -7.65 -15.22
CA CYS A 127 -9.46 -8.26 -15.59
C CYS A 127 -8.57 -7.21 -16.26
N GLY A 128 -7.35 -7.05 -15.75
CA GLY A 128 -6.37 -6.04 -16.18
C GLY A 128 -5.76 -5.25 -15.03
N ASP A 129 -4.82 -4.38 -15.38
CA ASP A 129 -4.04 -3.62 -14.40
C ASP A 129 -4.63 -2.22 -14.15
N ILE A 130 -4.36 -1.70 -12.95
CA ILE A 130 -4.60 -0.30 -12.60
C ILE A 130 -3.26 0.36 -12.32
N SER A 131 -2.89 1.36 -13.12
CA SER A 131 -1.67 2.15 -12.93
C SER A 131 -2.04 3.59 -12.69
N VAL A 132 -1.69 4.14 -11.52
CA VAL A 132 -1.98 5.53 -11.17
C VAL A 132 -0.72 6.24 -10.73
N HIS A 133 -0.63 7.53 -11.04
CA HIS A 133 0.46 8.36 -10.53
C HIS A 133 0.14 8.92 -9.15
N LYS A 134 -0.80 9.86 -9.07
CA LYS A 134 -1.20 10.51 -7.82
C LYS A 134 -2.71 10.68 -7.71
N LEU A 135 -3.29 10.19 -6.62
CA LEU A 135 -4.70 10.35 -6.29
C LEU A 135 -4.85 11.03 -4.93
N ARG A 136 -5.78 11.98 -4.83
CA ARG A 136 -6.16 12.63 -3.57
C ARG A 136 -7.67 12.75 -3.50
N GLY A 137 -8.28 12.42 -2.37
CA GLY A 137 -9.73 12.54 -2.22
C GLY A 137 -10.16 12.30 -0.79
N GLN A 138 -11.45 12.41 -0.51
CA GLN A 138 -11.95 11.89 0.76
C GLN A 138 -11.98 10.35 0.70
N MET A 139 -12.41 9.81 -0.44
CA MET A 139 -12.44 8.37 -0.71
C MET A 139 -11.61 8.02 -1.96
N VAL A 140 -10.66 7.10 -1.80
CA VAL A 140 -9.90 6.51 -2.92
C VAL A 140 -10.09 4.99 -2.90
N ASN A 141 -10.65 4.43 -3.96
CA ASN A 141 -10.93 3.00 -4.08
C ASN A 141 -10.39 2.46 -5.41
N LEU A 142 -9.40 1.58 -5.34
CA LEU A 142 -8.83 0.88 -6.50
C LEU A 142 -9.06 -0.62 -6.31
N LYS A 143 -9.72 -1.25 -7.28
CA LYS A 143 -10.02 -2.68 -7.25
C LYS A 143 -9.75 -3.32 -8.59
N THR A 144 -8.96 -4.38 -8.63
CA THR A 144 -8.85 -5.29 -9.78
C THR A 144 -9.07 -6.75 -9.36
N ASN A 145 -9.83 -7.52 -10.13
CA ASN A 145 -10.05 -8.94 -9.85
C ASN A 145 -9.13 -9.89 -10.63
N GLY A 146 -8.23 -9.38 -11.48
CA GLY A 146 -7.29 -10.22 -12.25
C GLY A 146 -6.19 -9.37 -12.84
N GLY A 147 -5.24 -8.96 -12.01
CA GLY A 147 -4.19 -8.00 -12.35
C GLY A 147 -3.62 -7.29 -11.13
N THR A 148 -2.82 -6.27 -11.40
CA THR A 148 -2.03 -5.54 -10.41
C THR A 148 -2.52 -4.11 -10.20
N ILE A 149 -2.25 -3.56 -9.01
CA ILE A 149 -2.39 -2.12 -8.74
C ILE A 149 -1.01 -1.52 -8.56
N GLN A 150 -0.68 -0.50 -9.35
CA GLN A 150 0.55 0.28 -9.22
C GLN A 150 0.23 1.74 -8.92
N VAL A 151 0.68 2.24 -7.77
CA VAL A 151 0.63 3.65 -7.36
C VAL A 151 2.06 4.19 -7.36
N SER A 152 2.44 4.88 -8.43
CA SER A 152 3.84 5.30 -8.65
C SER A 152 4.29 6.50 -7.80
N ALA A 153 3.36 7.31 -7.26
CA ALA A 153 3.69 8.42 -6.38
C ALA A 153 2.93 8.43 -5.06
N LEU A 154 1.60 8.53 -5.08
CA LEU A 154 0.80 8.72 -3.86
C LEU A 154 -0.68 8.34 -4.03
N ALA A 155 -1.22 7.60 -3.08
CA ALA A 155 -2.66 7.50 -2.84
C ALA A 155 -2.98 8.15 -1.49
N GLU A 156 -3.80 9.20 -1.49
CA GLU A 156 -4.12 10.01 -0.31
C GLU A 156 -5.63 10.14 -0.12
N GLY A 157 -6.12 9.91 1.10
CA GLY A 157 -7.49 10.27 1.45
C GLY A 157 -7.93 9.86 2.85
N GLU A 158 -9.09 10.31 3.30
CA GLU A 158 -9.62 9.92 4.62
C GLU A 158 -9.79 8.39 4.70
N THR A 159 -10.32 7.80 3.63
CA THR A 159 -10.39 6.34 3.46
C THR A 159 -9.78 5.92 2.13
N VAL A 160 -8.81 5.00 2.18
CA VAL A 160 -8.20 4.39 1.00
C VAL A 160 -8.42 2.88 1.00
N HIS A 161 -9.01 2.35 -0.07
CA HIS A 161 -9.23 0.92 -0.30
C HIS A 161 -8.46 0.45 -1.52
N LEU A 162 -7.57 -0.53 -1.36
CA LEU A 162 -6.81 -1.15 -2.45
C LEU A 162 -7.07 -2.65 -2.45
N GLU A 163 -7.59 -3.21 -3.54
CA GLU A 163 -7.84 -4.65 -3.67
C GLU A 163 -7.31 -5.14 -5.02
N ALA A 164 -6.34 -6.05 -5.01
CA ALA A 164 -5.80 -6.66 -6.22
C ALA A 164 -5.70 -8.17 -6.05
N SER A 165 -6.00 -8.91 -7.11
CA SER A 165 -5.84 -10.37 -7.11
C SER A 165 -4.37 -10.79 -7.14
N ASP A 166 -3.51 -10.05 -7.86
CA ASP A 166 -2.12 -10.45 -8.11
C ASP A 166 -1.13 -9.78 -7.15
N SER A 167 -1.01 -8.46 -7.20
CA SER A 167 -0.07 -7.71 -6.35
C SER A 167 -0.38 -6.23 -6.31
N ILE A 168 0.04 -5.57 -5.23
CA ILE A 168 -0.06 -4.12 -5.07
C ILE A 168 1.35 -3.54 -4.88
N GLN A 169 1.70 -2.56 -5.70
CA GLN A 169 2.90 -1.74 -5.55
C GLN A 169 2.50 -0.30 -5.28
N CYS A 170 2.74 0.19 -4.07
CA CYS A 170 2.36 1.54 -3.68
C CYS A 170 3.54 2.30 -3.10
N LYS A 171 4.00 3.34 -3.79
CA LYS A 171 5.16 4.12 -3.33
C LYS A 171 4.87 4.84 -2.01
N LYS A 172 3.70 5.48 -1.90
CA LYS A 172 3.24 6.17 -0.68
C LYS A 172 1.74 6.02 -0.53
N LEU A 173 1.31 5.61 0.66
CA LEU A 173 -0.08 5.55 1.09
C LEU A 173 -0.27 6.52 2.25
N MET A 174 -1.20 7.46 2.12
CA MET A 174 -1.53 8.43 3.17
C MET A 174 -3.02 8.36 3.47
N ALA A 175 -3.42 7.92 4.65
CA ALA A 175 -4.85 7.81 4.95
C ALA A 175 -5.22 7.96 6.43
N GLY A 176 -6.42 8.42 6.74
CA GLY A 176 -6.97 8.20 8.09
C GLY A 176 -7.16 6.69 8.32
N LYS A 177 -7.82 6.04 7.36
CA LYS A 177 -8.06 4.60 7.34
C LYS A 177 -7.67 3.99 5.99
N ALA A 178 -6.75 3.04 6.02
CA ALA A 178 -6.36 2.24 4.87
C ALA A 178 -6.82 0.79 5.00
N GLN A 179 -7.44 0.27 3.95
CA GLN A 179 -7.80 -1.14 3.81
C GLN A 179 -7.15 -1.69 2.54
N VAL A 180 -6.37 -2.75 2.70
CA VAL A 180 -5.64 -3.39 1.62
C VAL A 180 -6.00 -4.87 1.61
N LYS A 181 -6.41 -5.38 0.45
CA LYS A 181 -6.70 -6.79 0.28
C LYS A 181 -5.87 -7.36 -0.87
N LEU A 182 -5.10 -8.40 -0.56
CA LEU A 182 -4.28 -9.15 -1.49
C LEU A 182 -4.99 -10.48 -1.79
N GLY A 183 -5.25 -10.74 -3.06
CA GLY A 183 -5.93 -11.93 -3.52
C GLY A 183 -5.01 -13.15 -3.63
N LYS A 184 -5.57 -14.21 -4.22
CA LYS A 184 -4.95 -15.55 -4.34
C LYS A 184 -4.19 -15.75 -5.66
N GLU A 185 -4.37 -14.85 -6.62
CA GLU A 185 -4.00 -15.12 -8.01
C GLU A 185 -2.72 -14.36 -8.36
N GLY A 186 -1.57 -14.84 -7.91
CA GLY A 186 -0.31 -14.29 -8.40
C GLY A 186 0.86 -14.57 -7.48
N GLN A 187 1.95 -15.12 -8.03
CA GLN A 187 3.23 -15.29 -7.33
C GLN A 187 4.02 -13.98 -7.25
N ARG A 188 3.34 -12.83 -7.17
CA ARG A 188 3.98 -11.51 -7.22
C ARG A 188 4.00 -10.89 -5.85
N ASN A 189 5.16 -10.36 -5.48
CA ASN A 189 5.34 -9.68 -4.21
C ASN A 189 4.56 -8.36 -4.20
N SER A 190 4.00 -8.04 -3.04
CA SER A 190 3.36 -6.74 -2.79
C SER A 190 4.29 -5.85 -1.99
N GLU A 191 4.36 -4.57 -2.37
CA GLU A 191 5.31 -3.62 -1.79
C GLU A 191 4.64 -2.27 -1.50
N PHE A 192 4.88 -1.77 -0.29
CA PHE A 192 4.48 -0.43 0.15
C PHE A 192 5.73 0.34 0.55
N GLY A 193 6.12 1.35 -0.21
CA GLY A 193 7.33 2.13 0.08
C GLY A 193 7.22 2.90 1.40
N ALA A 194 6.09 3.57 1.63
CA ALA A 194 5.77 4.18 2.91
C ALA A 194 4.25 4.24 3.13
N ILE A 195 3.82 4.00 4.37
CA ILE A 195 2.44 4.09 4.83
C ILE A 195 2.39 5.13 5.96
N TYR A 196 1.59 6.17 5.77
CA TYR A 196 1.26 7.17 6.77
C TYR A 196 -0.23 7.06 7.03
N ALA A 197 -0.62 6.23 7.98
CA ALA A 197 -2.04 6.04 8.26
C ALA A 197 -2.32 5.81 9.74
N SER A 198 -3.38 6.46 10.25
CA SER A 198 -3.82 6.23 11.62
C SER A 198 -4.13 4.76 11.85
N THR A 199 -4.79 4.13 10.87
CA THR A 199 -4.99 2.69 10.80
C THR A 199 -4.77 2.17 9.38
N CYS A 200 -3.99 1.09 9.25
CA CYS A 200 -3.83 0.34 8.02
C CYS A 200 -4.07 -1.14 8.31
N SER A 201 -5.00 -1.76 7.59
CA SER A 201 -5.22 -3.21 7.65
C SER A 201 -4.89 -3.82 6.28
N ILE A 202 -3.94 -4.74 6.26
CA ILE A 202 -3.59 -5.54 5.11
C ILE A 202 -4.08 -6.97 5.37
N THR A 203 -4.95 -7.46 4.49
CA THR A 203 -5.43 -8.85 4.54
C THR A 203 -4.95 -9.58 3.29
N SER A 204 -4.15 -10.63 3.46
CA SER A 204 -3.79 -11.53 2.38
C SER A 204 -4.60 -12.81 2.48
N THR A 205 -5.22 -13.20 1.37
CA THR A 205 -5.87 -14.50 1.25
C THR A 205 -5.03 -15.50 0.47
N ASP A 206 -3.80 -15.13 0.10
CA ASP A 206 -2.89 -16.04 -0.57
C ASP A 206 -2.45 -17.17 0.38
N GLN A 207 -2.53 -18.40 -0.14
CA GLN A 207 -2.17 -19.64 0.53
C GLN A 207 -1.03 -20.34 -0.22
N SER A 208 -0.40 -19.67 -1.19
CA SER A 208 0.65 -20.25 -2.02
C SER A 208 1.93 -20.56 -1.25
N GLY A 209 2.20 -19.85 -0.14
CA GLY A 209 3.48 -19.94 0.58
C GLY A 209 4.65 -19.30 -0.15
N GLU A 210 4.43 -18.62 -1.29
CA GLU A 210 5.50 -18.09 -2.14
C GLU A 210 5.57 -16.56 -2.17
N THR A 211 4.47 -15.87 -1.85
CA THR A 211 4.43 -14.40 -1.93
C THR A 211 5.06 -13.73 -0.72
N GLU A 212 5.79 -12.65 -0.97
CA GLU A 212 6.34 -11.78 0.06
C GLU A 212 5.56 -10.47 0.14
N LEU A 213 5.35 -9.97 1.37
CA LEU A 213 4.85 -8.63 1.64
C LEU A 213 5.99 -7.75 2.18
N ARG A 214 6.24 -6.62 1.52
CA ARG A 214 7.22 -5.64 1.98
C ARG A 214 6.55 -4.32 2.30
N VAL A 215 6.83 -3.79 3.49
CA VAL A 215 6.46 -2.46 3.92
C VAL A 215 7.74 -1.74 4.30
N GLY A 216 8.03 -0.61 3.66
CA GLY A 216 9.18 0.22 3.97
C GLY A 216 8.97 0.91 5.33
N ASN A 217 8.46 2.13 5.29
CA ASN A 217 8.21 2.90 6.51
C ASN A 217 6.72 2.88 6.87
N MET A 218 6.41 2.57 8.13
CA MET A 218 5.06 2.66 8.67
C MET A 218 4.98 3.73 9.76
N HIS A 219 4.02 4.65 9.62
CA HIS A 219 3.65 5.61 10.66
C HIS A 219 2.18 5.44 11.03
N GLY A 220 1.92 5.10 12.30
CA GLY A 220 0.61 4.82 12.87
C GLY A 220 0.42 3.34 13.24
N TYR A 221 -0.78 2.78 13.04
CA TYR A 221 -1.06 1.38 13.38
C TYR A 221 -1.21 0.51 12.11
N LEU A 222 -0.40 -0.54 12.03
CA LEU A 222 -0.44 -1.52 10.94
C LEU A 222 -0.91 -2.87 11.47
N ARG A 223 -1.98 -3.39 10.88
CA ARG A 223 -2.43 -4.76 11.06
C ARG A 223 -2.20 -5.54 9.77
N VAL A 224 -1.57 -6.69 9.87
CA VAL A 224 -1.40 -7.64 8.77
C VAL A 224 -2.00 -8.97 9.21
N ALA A 225 -2.97 -9.46 8.45
CA ALA A 225 -3.60 -10.76 8.64
C ALA A 225 -3.46 -11.58 7.35
N SER A 226 -2.85 -12.75 7.42
CA SER A 226 -2.59 -13.57 6.23
C SER A 226 -2.76 -15.08 6.48
N GLU A 227 -2.93 -15.83 5.38
CA GLU A 227 -3.21 -17.28 5.40
C GLU A 227 -2.09 -18.11 4.75
N GLY A 228 -0.81 -17.69 4.90
CA GLY A 228 0.33 -18.43 4.33
C GLY A 228 1.18 -17.58 3.40
N LEU A 229 1.55 -16.37 3.83
CA LEU A 229 2.63 -15.64 3.18
C LEU A 229 3.96 -16.37 3.40
N LYS A 230 4.89 -16.22 2.45
CA LYS A 230 6.27 -16.69 2.62
C LYS A 230 7.01 -15.86 3.65
N SER A 231 6.89 -14.54 3.53
CA SER A 231 7.53 -13.61 4.45
C SER A 231 6.85 -12.25 4.48
N VAL A 232 6.99 -11.59 5.63
CA VAL A 232 6.61 -10.20 5.84
C VAL A 232 7.81 -9.41 6.34
N GLN A 233 8.19 -8.37 5.59
CA GLN A 233 9.26 -7.46 5.96
C GLN A 233 8.69 -6.07 6.21
N VAL A 234 8.91 -5.54 7.41
CA VAL A 234 8.58 -4.16 7.79
C VAL A 234 9.87 -3.44 8.15
N ASP A 235 10.31 -2.53 7.28
CA ASP A 235 11.65 -1.96 7.38
C ASP A 235 11.83 -0.97 8.52
N SER A 236 10.76 -0.26 8.87
CA SER A 236 10.68 0.74 9.93
C SER A 236 9.23 0.88 10.41
N VAL A 237 9.02 0.79 11.72
CA VAL A 237 7.75 1.05 12.40
C VAL A 237 7.92 2.22 13.35
N THR A 238 7.10 3.25 13.13
CA THR A 238 6.86 4.37 14.05
C THR A 238 5.40 4.31 14.49
N GLY A 239 5.13 3.57 15.56
CA GLY A 239 3.77 3.28 16.01
C GLY A 239 3.63 1.85 16.50
N ALA A 240 2.60 1.15 16.02
CA ALA A 240 2.28 -0.21 16.48
C ALA A 240 2.06 -1.17 15.30
N LEU A 241 2.43 -2.43 15.52
CA LEU A 241 2.32 -3.51 14.55
C LEU A 241 1.58 -4.71 15.15
N GLU A 242 0.52 -5.15 14.49
CA GLU A 242 -0.14 -6.43 14.74
C GLU A 242 0.03 -7.30 13.49
N MET A 243 0.76 -8.40 13.62
CA MET A 243 1.02 -9.34 12.53
C MET A 243 0.50 -10.71 12.93
N GLN A 244 -0.36 -11.29 12.10
CA GLN A 244 -0.85 -12.65 12.25
C GLN A 244 -0.81 -13.35 10.89
N ASP A 245 -0.09 -14.47 10.82
CA ASP A 245 -0.16 -15.38 9.68
C ASP A 245 -0.53 -16.78 10.18
N SER A 246 -1.52 -17.41 9.55
CA SER A 246 -1.95 -18.77 9.91
C SER A 246 -1.19 -19.87 9.19
N GLY A 247 -0.19 -19.54 8.37
CA GLY A 247 0.67 -20.50 7.68
C GLY A 247 1.88 -20.89 8.51
N ASP A 248 2.39 -22.09 8.22
CA ASP A 248 3.39 -22.75 9.06
C ASP A 248 4.81 -22.19 8.91
N ASN A 249 5.10 -21.45 7.83
CA ASN A 249 6.46 -21.06 7.44
C ASN A 249 6.62 -19.56 7.16
N CYS A 250 5.68 -18.71 7.60
CA CYS A 250 5.79 -17.27 7.36
C CYS A 250 6.94 -16.67 8.18
N HIS A 251 7.97 -16.17 7.50
CA HIS A 251 9.11 -15.50 8.15
C HIS A 251 8.86 -14.01 8.30
N VAL A 252 9.14 -13.45 9.48
CA VAL A 252 8.92 -12.02 9.75
C VAL A 252 10.23 -11.31 10.07
N VAL A 253 10.46 -10.17 9.42
CA VAL A 253 11.51 -9.22 9.79
C VAL A 253 10.88 -7.87 10.05
N ALA A 254 10.97 -7.39 11.30
CA ALA A 254 10.41 -6.09 11.68
C ALA A 254 11.45 -5.24 12.43
N HIS A 255 11.45 -3.94 12.15
CA HIS A 255 12.24 -2.96 12.89
C HIS A 255 11.35 -1.86 13.44
N PHE A 256 11.47 -1.57 14.74
CA PHE A 256 10.76 -0.48 15.39
C PHE A 256 11.73 0.67 15.67
N ASP A 257 11.52 1.79 14.98
CA ASP A 257 12.28 3.03 15.19
C ASP A 257 11.75 3.78 16.41
N SER A 258 10.43 3.71 16.63
CA SER A 258 9.78 4.30 17.80
C SER A 258 8.41 3.66 18.06
N TRP A 259 8.00 3.67 19.31
CA TRP A 259 6.67 3.28 19.75
C TRP A 259 5.90 4.48 20.28
N THR A 260 4.58 4.33 20.34
CA THR A 260 3.71 5.25 21.07
C THR A 260 3.54 4.75 22.50
N ASP A 261 3.49 5.64 23.48
CA ASP A 261 3.20 5.28 24.86
C ASP A 261 1.88 4.50 24.95
N ASN A 262 1.87 3.41 25.72
CA ASN A 262 0.75 2.48 25.86
C ASN A 262 0.41 1.65 24.59
N SER A 263 1.32 1.57 23.61
CA SER A 263 1.13 0.66 22.47
C SER A 263 1.50 -0.77 22.81
N SER A 264 0.72 -1.71 22.27
CA SER A 264 1.03 -3.13 22.25
C SER A 264 1.23 -3.53 20.80
N SER A 265 2.36 -4.16 20.51
CA SER A 265 2.63 -4.78 19.22
C SER A 265 2.70 -6.29 19.39
N SER A 266 2.18 -7.03 18.41
CA SER A 266 2.18 -8.48 18.42
C SER A 266 2.59 -9.04 17.07
N ILE A 267 3.38 -10.11 17.09
CA ILE A 267 3.76 -10.88 15.90
C ILE A 267 3.49 -12.35 16.20
N LEU A 268 2.60 -12.96 15.43
CA LEU A 268 2.12 -14.34 15.58
C LEU A 268 2.26 -15.06 14.23
N VAL A 269 3.30 -15.88 14.08
CA VAL A 269 3.58 -16.57 12.80
C VAL A 269 4.13 -17.98 13.01
N GLY A 270 4.09 -18.79 11.96
CA GLY A 270 4.70 -20.11 11.96
C GLY A 270 6.23 -20.08 11.97
N GLY A 271 6.82 -19.33 11.04
CA GLY A 271 8.26 -19.34 10.77
C GLY A 271 9.10 -18.42 11.65
N ASP A 272 10.36 -18.22 11.24
CA ASP A 272 11.32 -17.43 12.01
C ASP A 272 10.91 -15.96 12.14
N VAL A 273 11.15 -15.39 13.31
CA VAL A 273 10.92 -13.97 13.57
C VAL A 273 12.22 -13.29 13.94
N ARG A 274 12.54 -12.22 13.22
CA ARG A 274 13.61 -11.30 13.58
C ARG A 274 13.05 -9.91 13.84
N VAL A 275 13.07 -9.51 15.11
CA VAL A 275 12.71 -8.17 15.55
C VAL A 275 13.96 -7.36 15.88
N SER A 276 13.91 -6.07 15.59
CA SER A 276 14.94 -5.14 16.03
C SER A 276 14.32 -3.87 16.56
N LEU A 277 14.88 -3.34 17.64
CA LEU A 277 14.28 -2.26 18.42
C LEU A 277 15.30 -1.13 18.59
N GLN A 278 14.83 0.11 18.49
CA GLN A 278 15.54 1.30 18.93
C GLN A 278 14.78 1.96 20.10
N PRO A 279 14.84 1.38 21.32
CA PRO A 279 14.06 1.90 22.45
C PRO A 279 14.47 3.32 22.84
N ALA A 280 13.52 4.25 22.71
CA ALA A 280 13.61 5.60 23.28
C ALA A 280 13.15 5.65 24.76
N ALA A 281 12.39 4.63 25.19
CA ALA A 281 11.92 4.41 26.56
C ALA A 281 12.02 2.90 26.89
N PRO A 282 11.89 2.46 28.14
CA PRO A 282 11.78 1.03 28.45
C PRO A 282 10.58 0.36 27.76
N ILE A 283 10.71 -0.92 27.43
CA ILE A 283 9.63 -1.72 26.82
C ILE A 283 9.63 -3.14 27.37
N ASP A 284 8.44 -3.67 27.66
CA ASP A 284 8.26 -5.06 28.03
C ASP A 284 8.26 -5.94 26.79
N VAL A 285 9.08 -6.99 26.79
CA VAL A 285 9.15 -7.95 25.69
C VAL A 285 8.81 -9.34 26.17
N GLU A 286 8.07 -10.07 25.36
CA GLU A 286 7.78 -11.48 25.55
C GLU A 286 7.96 -12.20 24.22
N LEU A 287 8.93 -13.12 24.18
CA LEU A 287 9.43 -13.75 22.97
C LEU A 287 9.31 -15.26 23.10
N HIS A 288 8.55 -15.89 22.20
CA HIS A 288 8.28 -17.32 22.21
C HIS A 288 8.75 -17.95 20.90
N GLY A 289 9.50 -19.04 20.97
CA GLY A 289 9.84 -19.85 19.80
C GLY A 289 10.68 -21.06 20.16
N THR A 290 11.08 -21.84 19.15
CA THR A 290 11.92 -23.04 19.35
C THR A 290 13.28 -22.69 19.94
N LYS A 291 13.74 -21.47 19.68
CA LYS A 291 14.93 -20.86 20.25
C LYS A 291 14.77 -19.36 20.29
N VAL A 292 15.18 -18.76 21.40
CA VAL A 292 15.24 -17.30 21.54
C VAL A 292 16.70 -16.85 21.60
N THR A 293 17.09 -15.98 20.67
CA THR A 293 18.42 -15.39 20.60
C THR A 293 18.36 -13.88 20.80
N LEU A 294 19.11 -13.38 21.77
CA LEU A 294 19.21 -11.96 22.09
C LEU A 294 20.54 -11.40 21.60
N GLY A 295 20.52 -10.22 20.97
CA GLY A 295 21.72 -9.51 20.55
C GLY A 295 22.56 -9.07 21.76
N THR A 296 23.88 -9.01 21.58
CA THR A 296 24.84 -8.66 22.66
C THR A 296 24.63 -7.26 23.25
N GLU A 297 24.01 -6.37 22.48
CA GLU A 297 23.74 -4.99 22.88
C GLU A 297 22.42 -4.83 23.66
N CYS A 298 21.59 -5.87 23.75
CA CYS A 298 20.32 -5.82 24.48
C CYS A 298 20.58 -5.78 25.99
N LYS A 299 20.13 -4.71 26.65
CA LYS A 299 20.20 -4.56 28.11
C LYS A 299 18.82 -4.59 28.73
N PHE A 300 18.65 -5.40 29.78
CA PHE A 300 17.38 -5.56 30.47
C PHE A 300 17.47 -5.11 31.92
N LEU A 301 16.40 -4.50 32.45
CA LEU A 301 16.27 -4.23 33.89
C LEU A 301 15.98 -5.50 34.66
N SER A 302 15.07 -6.32 34.11
CA SER A 302 14.74 -7.64 34.57
C SER A 302 14.53 -8.55 33.36
N SER A 303 14.90 -9.81 33.48
CA SER A 303 14.71 -10.79 32.42
C SER A 303 14.67 -12.21 32.99
N GLU A 304 13.81 -13.03 32.41
CA GLU A 304 13.65 -14.46 32.73
C GLU A 304 13.61 -15.26 31.42
N MET A 305 14.17 -16.46 31.46
CA MET A 305 14.15 -17.40 30.34
C MET A 305 13.66 -18.74 30.87
N ASP A 306 12.48 -19.13 30.43
CA ASP A 306 11.84 -20.39 30.75
C ASP A 306 11.90 -21.33 29.56
N HIS A 307 12.20 -22.60 29.83
CA HIS A 307 12.07 -23.68 28.87
C HIS A 307 10.86 -24.52 29.26
N LEU A 308 9.78 -24.44 28.48
CA LEU A 308 8.53 -25.15 28.77
C LEU A 308 8.69 -26.65 28.45
N ASP A 309 9.24 -26.95 27.28
CA ASP A 309 9.57 -28.30 26.78
C ASP A 309 11.01 -28.31 26.22
N ASP A 310 11.55 -29.49 25.88
CA ASP A 310 12.92 -29.63 25.33
C ASP A 310 13.17 -28.77 24.07
N ASP A 311 12.10 -28.39 23.35
CA ASP A 311 12.14 -27.71 22.06
C ASP A 311 11.47 -26.32 22.05
N TYR A 312 11.13 -25.74 23.21
CA TYR A 312 10.43 -24.44 23.25
C TYR A 312 10.90 -23.51 24.36
N ALA A 313 11.22 -22.27 23.99
CA ALA A 313 11.73 -21.24 24.88
C ALA A 313 10.78 -20.04 24.97
N VAL A 314 10.62 -19.55 26.19
CA VAL A 314 9.86 -18.34 26.54
C VAL A 314 10.81 -17.38 27.23
N PHE A 315 11.01 -16.21 26.64
CA PHE A 315 11.78 -15.13 27.23
C PHE A 315 10.86 -13.98 27.59
N THR A 316 10.97 -13.48 28.81
CA THR A 316 10.31 -12.25 29.26
C THR A 316 11.36 -11.27 29.77
N GLY A 317 11.18 -9.98 29.53
CA GLY A 317 12.06 -8.99 30.10
C GLY A 317 11.68 -7.56 29.81
N GLU A 318 12.22 -6.64 30.61
CA GLU A 318 12.05 -5.20 30.43
C GLU A 318 13.31 -4.62 29.78
N LEU A 319 13.24 -4.35 28.48
CA LEU A 319 14.36 -3.84 27.69
C LEU A 319 14.60 -2.35 28.00
N GLN A 320 15.85 -1.98 28.30
CA GLN A 320 16.24 -0.62 28.62
C GLN A 320 16.31 0.28 27.38
N ALA A 321 15.97 1.56 27.59
CA ALA A 321 16.25 2.61 26.63
C ALA A 321 17.75 2.74 26.36
N GLN A 322 18.11 3.03 25.11
CA GLN A 322 19.51 3.26 24.77
C GLN A 322 19.91 4.71 25.11
N GLU A 323 20.73 4.88 26.15
CA GLU A 323 21.27 6.19 26.55
C GLU A 323 22.04 6.84 25.38
N GLY A 324 21.65 8.06 25.00
CA GLY A 324 22.30 8.85 23.94
C GLY A 324 21.52 8.99 22.65
N THR A 325 20.40 8.29 22.50
CA THR A 325 19.49 8.43 21.35
C THR A 325 18.32 9.36 21.68
N LEU A 326 18.62 10.66 21.86
CA LEU A 326 17.60 11.67 21.59
C LEU A 326 17.14 11.42 20.15
N ALA A 327 15.86 11.11 19.97
CA ALA A 327 15.25 10.89 18.66
C ALA A 327 15.81 11.93 17.69
N SER A 328 16.53 11.47 16.66
CA SER A 328 17.10 12.35 15.64
C SER A 328 15.95 13.11 15.00
N SER A 329 15.73 14.35 15.45
CA SER A 329 14.81 15.29 14.84
C SER A 329 15.34 15.60 13.45
N SER A 330 14.96 14.78 12.47
CA SER A 330 15.33 15.02 11.08
C SER A 330 14.64 16.32 10.67
N THR A 331 15.44 17.37 10.46
CA THR A 331 15.02 18.75 10.11
C THR A 331 14.56 18.86 8.65
N GLY A 332 13.90 17.82 8.13
CA GLY A 332 13.13 17.93 6.90
C GLY A 332 11.95 18.87 7.13
N LYS A 333 11.59 19.69 6.14
CA LYS A 333 10.55 20.75 6.19
C LYS A 333 9.11 20.28 6.46
N ILE A 334 8.93 19.11 7.05
CA ILE A 334 7.66 18.57 7.51
C ILE A 334 7.67 18.77 9.02
N ASN A 335 6.67 19.44 9.58
CA ASN A 335 6.50 19.55 11.02
C ASN A 335 6.18 18.14 11.57
N MET A 336 7.24 17.36 11.81
CA MET A 336 7.18 15.95 12.15
C MET A 336 6.42 15.74 13.45
N GLU A 337 6.52 16.69 14.38
CA GLU A 337 5.75 16.72 15.63
C GLU A 337 4.24 16.77 15.37
N SER A 338 3.78 17.64 14.45
CA SER A 338 2.35 17.78 14.16
C SER A 338 1.79 16.61 13.36
N ALA A 339 2.54 16.06 12.41
CA ALA A 339 2.11 14.86 11.67
C ALA A 339 2.12 13.60 12.57
N LYS A 340 3.08 13.53 13.49
CA LYS A 340 3.14 12.51 14.54
C LYS A 340 1.96 12.68 15.50
N GLU A 341 1.70 13.88 16.01
CA GLU A 341 0.56 14.16 16.89
C GLU A 341 -0.79 13.86 16.21
N ASP A 342 -1.00 14.25 14.95
CA ASP A 342 -2.26 14.01 14.23
C ASP A 342 -2.48 12.51 13.94
N ALA A 343 -1.43 11.77 13.59
CA ALA A 343 -1.51 10.32 13.45
C ALA A 343 -1.72 9.62 14.81
N MET A 344 -1.08 10.10 15.88
CA MET A 344 -1.19 9.54 17.23
C MET A 344 -2.54 9.85 17.89
N ARG A 345 -3.13 11.04 17.67
CA ARG A 345 -4.39 11.46 18.30
C ARG A 345 -5.58 10.58 17.93
N THR A 346 -5.53 9.94 16.77
CA THR A 346 -6.64 9.13 16.24
C THR A 346 -6.53 7.65 16.62
N SER A 347 -5.34 7.16 17.00
CA SER A 347 -5.14 5.81 17.54
C SER A 347 -5.73 5.63 18.96
N PHE A 348 -5.95 6.73 19.70
CA PHE A 348 -6.55 6.70 21.05
C PHE A 348 -8.06 6.41 21.07
N PHE A 349 -8.77 6.59 19.97
CA PHE A 349 -10.25 6.45 19.96
C PHE A 349 -10.76 5.00 19.83
N MET A 350 -9.89 4.00 19.64
CA MET A 350 -10.33 2.60 19.48
C MET A 350 -10.30 1.75 20.77
N LYS A 351 -10.03 2.35 21.94
CA LYS A 351 -10.20 1.69 23.25
C LYS A 351 -11.45 2.12 24.02
N GLN A 352 -12.41 2.80 23.39
CA GLN A 352 -13.75 3.03 23.96
C GLN A 352 -14.74 1.94 23.53
N SER A 353 -14.47 0.71 23.95
CA SER A 353 -15.50 -0.30 24.18
C SER A 353 -14.96 -1.31 25.20
N SER A 354 -15.66 -1.37 26.33
CA SER A 354 -15.55 -2.30 27.48
C SER A 354 -14.24 -2.30 28.29
N SER A 355 -14.21 -1.50 29.36
CA SER A 355 -14.16 -1.99 30.76
C SER A 355 -14.01 -0.80 31.72
N ASP A 356 -15.10 -0.40 32.37
CA ASP A 356 -15.04 0.28 33.66
C ASP A 356 -14.62 -0.76 34.70
N GLU A 357 -13.31 -0.98 34.91
CA GLU A 357 -12.78 -1.59 36.13
C GLU A 357 -11.41 -0.97 36.48
N GLU A 358 -11.41 -0.39 37.68
CA GLU A 358 -10.36 0.01 38.63
C GLU A 358 -8.88 -0.35 38.32
N GLY A 359 -8.01 0.66 38.44
CA GLY A 359 -6.55 0.52 38.51
C GLY A 359 -5.81 1.34 37.46
N GLU A 360 -5.30 2.51 37.83
CA GLU A 360 -4.28 3.24 37.05
C GLU A 360 -2.94 2.48 37.09
N GLU A 361 -2.89 1.27 36.52
CA GLU A 361 -1.62 0.71 36.09
C GLU A 361 -1.20 1.45 34.82
N SER A 362 -0.12 2.22 34.93
CA SER A 362 0.57 2.78 33.77
C SER A 362 0.85 1.66 32.78
N LYS A 363 0.07 1.56 31.70
CA LYS A 363 0.23 0.52 30.67
C LYS A 363 1.58 0.71 30.00
N THR A 364 2.59 -0.01 30.46
CA THR A 364 3.89 -0.06 29.81
C THR A 364 3.71 -0.55 28.37
N SER A 365 4.51 0.00 27.46
CA SER A 365 4.54 -0.46 26.08
C SER A 365 5.01 -1.91 26.07
N ARG A 366 4.38 -2.76 25.24
CA ARG A 366 4.67 -4.19 25.18
C ARG A 366 4.88 -4.67 23.75
N LEU A 367 5.85 -5.54 23.56
CA LEU A 367 6.05 -6.31 22.35
C LEU A 367 5.89 -7.80 22.66
N PHE A 368 4.94 -8.43 22.00
CA PHE A 368 4.72 -9.87 22.05
C PHE A 368 5.13 -10.52 20.72
N VAL A 369 5.98 -11.53 20.76
CA VAL A 369 6.42 -12.28 19.58
C VAL A 369 6.24 -13.76 19.82
N HIS A 370 5.60 -14.44 18.88
CA HIS A 370 5.38 -15.86 18.91
C HIS A 370 5.66 -16.47 17.52
N ALA A 371 6.70 -17.30 17.47
CA ALA A 371 7.05 -18.16 16.35
C ALA A 371 6.68 -19.61 16.70
N LEU A 372 5.68 -20.18 16.03
CA LEU A 372 5.15 -21.50 16.40
C LEU A 372 6.20 -22.62 16.19
N SER A 373 6.91 -22.58 15.06
CA SER A 373 7.92 -23.58 14.69
C SER A 373 9.29 -22.96 14.40
N GLY A 374 9.37 -21.63 14.29
CA GLY A 374 10.60 -20.89 14.00
C GLY A 374 11.41 -20.47 15.22
N GLU A 375 12.56 -19.89 14.93
CA GLU A 375 13.42 -19.22 15.93
C GLU A 375 13.04 -17.74 16.06
N VAL A 376 13.20 -17.18 17.27
CA VAL A 376 13.06 -15.74 17.51
C VAL A 376 14.43 -15.12 17.76
N THR A 377 14.75 -14.08 17.00
CA THR A 377 15.94 -13.25 17.20
C THR A 377 15.52 -11.82 17.51
N MET A 378 16.05 -11.26 18.61
CA MET A 378 15.87 -9.85 18.95
C MET A 378 17.21 -9.11 19.00
N ASP A 379 17.31 -8.01 18.26
CA ASP A 379 18.48 -7.12 18.27
C ASP A 379 18.09 -5.72 18.77
N GLN A 380 18.97 -5.04 19.51
CA GLN A 380 18.87 -3.59 19.75
C GLN A 380 19.74 -2.86 18.72
N LEU A 381 19.12 -2.16 17.77
CA LEU A 381 19.81 -1.51 16.66
C LEU A 381 19.28 -0.10 16.47
N ASN A 382 20.16 0.85 16.19
CA ASN A 382 19.73 2.14 15.64
C ASN A 382 19.45 2.03 14.14
N TRP A 383 18.78 3.05 13.59
CA TRP A 383 18.43 3.10 12.16
C TRP A 383 19.63 2.89 11.22
N MET A 384 20.81 3.47 11.53
CA MET A 384 22.01 3.34 10.70
C MET A 384 22.52 1.91 10.70
N ASP A 385 22.55 1.27 11.85
CA ASP A 385 23.05 -0.10 11.99
C ASP A 385 22.08 -1.10 11.38
N ASN A 386 20.77 -0.82 11.43
CA ASN A 386 19.76 -1.57 10.69
C ASN A 386 19.97 -1.47 9.17
N ILE A 387 20.25 -0.28 8.63
CA ILE A 387 20.56 -0.10 7.20
C ILE A 387 21.86 -0.79 6.81
N LYS A 388 22.92 -0.62 7.61
CA LYS A 388 24.19 -1.33 7.42
C LYS A 388 23.95 -2.84 7.36
N ARG A 389 23.17 -3.38 8.29
CA ARG A 389 22.82 -4.81 8.32
C ARG A 389 22.11 -5.26 7.03
N LYS A 390 21.21 -4.44 6.48
CA LYS A 390 20.48 -4.74 5.24
C LYS A 390 21.36 -4.66 3.98
N HIS A 391 22.30 -3.71 3.92
CA HIS A 391 23.02 -3.39 2.68
C HIS A 391 24.50 -3.80 2.65
N LEU A 392 25.15 -4.06 3.79
CA LEU A 392 26.56 -4.46 3.87
C LEU A 392 26.78 -5.97 4.02
N LYS A 393 25.72 -6.78 4.17
CA LYS A 393 25.81 -8.25 4.15
C LYS A 393 25.73 -8.83 2.72
N ARG A 394 26.33 -8.15 1.73
CA ARG A 394 26.52 -8.69 0.37
C ARG A 394 27.96 -9.09 0.14
#